data_AF-A0AAW0JFD7-F1
#
_entry.id   AF-A0AAW0JFD7-F1
#
_cell.length_a   1.000
_cell.length_b   1.000
_cell.length_c   1.000
_cell.angle_alpha   90.00
_cell.angle_beta   90.00
_cell.angle_gamma   90.00
#
_symmetry.space_group_name_H-M   'P 1'
#
loop_
_entity.id
_entity.type
_entity.pdbx_description
1 polymer ?
#
loop_
_entity_poly.entity_id
_entity_poly.type
_entity_poly.pdbx_seq_one_letter_code
_entity_poly.pdbx_strand_id
1 'polypeptide(L)'
;MEKQEAKRLGHRLVLVVYPFQGHINPMLQLATILYTKGFSITIAHPQFNSPNHENHPEFHFVSIPDGLSKTNFSPSNFMAAISTLNSNCEAPFQQYMEEMMKVEDPHDRVVLIIVIFLFFPDIFYFEQE
;
A
#
# COMPACT_ATOMS: atom_id res chain seq x y z
N MET A 1 -0.92 -30.71 14.48
CA MET A 1 -0.74 -30.29 13.07
C MET A 1 0.15 -29.07 13.09
N GLU A 2 1.46 -29.28 12.89
CA GLU A 2 2.44 -28.19 12.82
C GLU A 2 2.13 -27.36 11.58
N LYS A 3 1.86 -26.07 11.82
CA LYS A 3 1.72 -25.08 10.75
C LYS A 3 3.13 -24.92 10.18
N GLN A 4 3.39 -25.52 9.02
CA GLN A 4 4.61 -25.26 8.26
C GLN A 4 4.70 -23.76 8.01
N GLU A 5 5.52 -23.05 8.79
CA GLU A 5 5.96 -21.72 8.44
C GLU A 5 6.81 -21.86 7.17
N ALA A 6 6.17 -21.60 6.03
CA ALA A 6 6.89 -21.45 4.77
C ALA A 6 8.03 -20.47 5.01
N LYS A 7 9.26 -20.91 4.74
CA LYS A 7 10.48 -20.11 4.90
C LYS A 7 10.30 -18.86 4.03
N ARG A 8 9.99 -17.73 4.68
CA ARG A 8 9.74 -16.45 3.98
C ARG A 8 10.99 -16.09 3.19
N LEU A 9 10.80 -15.58 1.97
CA LEU A 9 11.89 -15.31 1.03
C LEU A 9 12.79 -14.13 1.47
N GLY A 10 12.44 -13.44 2.56
CA GLY A 10 13.11 -12.22 2.99
C GLY A 10 12.86 -11.01 2.08
N HIS A 11 11.82 -11.09 1.25
CA HIS A 11 11.44 -10.07 0.29
C HIS A 11 10.10 -9.46 0.70
N ARG A 12 10.09 -8.15 0.96
CA ARG A 12 8.88 -7.39 1.26
C ARG A 12 8.33 -6.74 -0.01
N LEU A 13 7.02 -6.82 -0.18
CA LEU A 13 6.27 -6.15 -1.22
C LEU A 13 5.37 -5.09 -0.60
N VAL A 14 5.38 -3.89 -1.18
CA VAL A 14 4.45 -2.82 -0.81
C VAL A 14 3.39 -2.69 -1.88
N LEU A 15 2.15 -2.91 -1.49
CA LEU A 15 0.98 -2.78 -2.34
C LEU A 15 0.27 -1.49 -1.95
N VAL A 16 0.21 -0.52 -2.86
CA VAL A 16 -0.45 0.77 -2.64
C VAL A 16 -1.88 0.70 -3.18
N VAL A 17 -2.85 0.82 -2.28
CA VAL A 17 -4.27 0.58 -2.57
C VAL A 17 -5.03 1.89 -2.64
N TYR A 18 -5.75 2.09 -3.74
CA TYR A 18 -6.66 3.22 -3.90
C TYR A 18 -8.00 2.95 -3.18
N PRO A 19 -8.65 3.94 -2.55
CA PRO A 19 -9.76 3.72 -1.62
C PRO A 19 -11.11 3.49 -2.31
N PHE A 20 -11.14 2.70 -3.37
CA PHE A 20 -12.36 2.27 -4.04
C PHE A 20 -12.48 0.76 -3.98
N GLN A 21 -13.70 0.26 -3.79
CA GLN A 21 -13.95 -1.18 -3.64
C GLN A 21 -13.48 -2.00 -4.85
N GLY A 22 -13.54 -1.40 -6.06
CA GLY A 22 -12.98 -2.00 -7.28
C GLY A 22 -11.45 -2.13 -7.30
N HIS A 23 -10.74 -1.48 -6.37
CA HIS A 23 -9.28 -1.55 -6.21
C HIS A 23 -8.89 -2.34 -4.96
N ILE A 24 -9.61 -2.14 -3.84
CA ILE A 24 -9.32 -2.79 -2.55
C ILE A 24 -9.39 -4.32 -2.67
N ASN A 25 -10.53 -4.85 -3.12
CA ASN A 25 -10.72 -6.31 -3.12
C ASN A 25 -9.74 -7.03 -4.06
N PRO A 26 -9.52 -6.57 -5.31
CA PRO A 26 -8.51 -7.18 -6.17
C PRO A 26 -7.09 -7.09 -5.60
N MET A 27 -6.73 -5.99 -4.93
CA MET A 27 -5.40 -5.85 -4.31
C MET A 27 -5.21 -6.80 -3.14
N LEU A 28 -6.22 -6.99 -2.29
CA LEU A 28 -6.15 -7.96 -1.20
C LEU A 28 -6.07 -9.41 -1.73
N GLN A 29 -6.78 -9.72 -2.82
CA GLN A 29 -6.65 -11.03 -3.48
C GLN A 29 -5.24 -11.24 -4.06
N LEU A 30 -4.68 -10.23 -4.72
CA LEU A 30 -3.31 -10.27 -5.21
C LEU A 30 -2.30 -10.43 -4.06
N ALA A 31 -2.49 -9.69 -2.98
CA ALA A 31 -1.71 -9.78 -1.75
C ALA A 31 -1.68 -11.21 -1.20
N THR A 32 -2.84 -11.86 -1.11
CA THR A 32 -2.94 -13.26 -0.66
C THR A 32 -2.14 -14.19 -1.56
N ILE A 33 -2.26 -14.06 -2.89
CA ILE A 33 -1.51 -14.89 -3.83
C ILE A 33 0.00 -14.68 -3.63
N LEU A 34 0.46 -13.44 -3.54
CA LEU A 34 1.89 -13.13 -3.33
C LEU A 34 2.38 -13.65 -1.98
N TYR A 35 1.58 -13.50 -0.93
CA TYR A 35 1.91 -14.05 0.39
C TYR A 35 2.10 -15.57 0.36
N THR A 36 1.23 -16.32 -0.34
CA THR A 36 1.40 -17.78 -0.49
C THR A 36 2.67 -18.17 -1.24
N LYS A 37 3.26 -17.26 -2.03
CA LYS A 37 4.54 -17.44 -2.70
C LYS A 37 5.75 -17.11 -1.82
N GLY A 38 5.54 -16.73 -0.56
CA GLY A 38 6.60 -16.50 0.42
C GLY A 38 7.05 -15.05 0.57
N PHE A 39 6.34 -14.09 -0.02
CA PHE A 39 6.58 -12.66 0.16
C PHE A 39 5.98 -12.17 1.49
N SER A 40 6.68 -11.23 2.14
CA SER A 40 6.07 -10.41 3.19
C SER A 40 5.29 -9.28 2.54
N ILE A 41 4.05 -9.03 2.96
CA ILE A 41 3.18 -8.04 2.32
C ILE A 41 2.91 -6.87 3.26
N THR A 42 3.12 -5.67 2.75
CA THR A 42 2.64 -4.42 3.32
C THR A 42 1.59 -3.82 2.41
N ILE A 43 0.42 -3.47 2.96
CA ILE A 43 -0.65 -2.76 2.30
C ILE A 43 -0.61 -1.30 2.75
N ALA A 44 -0.15 -0.40 1.88
CA ALA A 44 -0.27 1.04 2.09
C ALA A 44 -1.62 1.51 1.53
N HIS A 45 -2.42 2.17 2.35
CA HIS A 45 -3.75 2.64 1.95
C HIS A 45 -4.02 4.00 2.58
N PRO A 46 -4.84 4.85 1.96
CA PRO A 46 -5.29 6.08 2.61
C PRO A 46 -6.26 5.78 3.76
N GLN A 47 -6.44 6.75 4.66
CA GLN A 47 -7.36 6.65 5.80
C GLN A 47 -8.82 6.52 5.36
N PHE A 48 -9.19 7.24 4.30
CA PHE A 48 -10.49 7.21 3.68
C PHE A 48 -10.78 5.82 3.11
N ASN A 49 -11.94 5.25 3.45
CA ASN A 49 -12.38 3.92 3.01
C ASN A 49 -11.30 2.84 3.18
N SER A 50 -10.64 2.84 4.34
CA SER A 50 -9.62 1.85 4.74
C SER A 50 -10.10 0.41 4.54
N PRO A 51 -9.24 -0.52 4.07
CA PRO A 51 -9.52 -1.94 4.08
C PRO A 51 -9.72 -2.44 5.51
N ASN A 52 -10.53 -3.50 5.66
CA ASN A 52 -10.67 -4.19 6.94
C ASN A 52 -9.48 -5.13 7.16
N HIS A 53 -8.55 -4.74 8.03
CA HIS A 53 -7.36 -5.52 8.35
C HIS A 53 -7.66 -6.79 9.15
N GLU A 54 -8.80 -6.88 9.85
CA GLU A 54 -9.14 -8.05 10.68
C GLU A 54 -9.31 -9.33 9.84
N ASN A 55 -9.67 -9.16 8.56
CA ASN A 55 -9.81 -10.26 7.62
C ASN A 55 -8.47 -10.76 7.04
N HIS A 56 -7.39 -10.03 7.26
CA HIS A 56 -6.07 -10.29 6.67
C HIS A 56 -4.94 -10.10 7.71
N PRO A 57 -4.96 -10.82 8.85
CA PRO A 57 -3.98 -10.67 9.92
C PRO A 57 -2.54 -11.03 9.48
N GLU A 58 -2.37 -11.66 8.32
CA GLU A 58 -1.09 -12.02 7.75
C GLU A 58 -0.35 -10.87 7.05
N PHE A 59 -1.03 -9.74 6.76
CA PHE A 59 -0.43 -8.56 6.13
C PHE A 59 -0.15 -7.44 7.13
N HIS A 60 0.82 -6.59 6.79
CA HIS A 60 1.06 -5.33 7.51
C HIS A 60 0.27 -4.20 6.85
N PHE A 61 -0.60 -3.51 7.60
CA PHE A 61 -1.38 -2.39 7.07
C PHE A 61 -0.77 -1.07 7.50
N VAL A 62 -0.65 -0.14 6.56
CA VAL A 62 -0.10 1.20 6.77
C VAL A 62 -1.11 2.20 6.28
N SER A 63 -1.59 3.02 7.22
CA SER A 63 -2.56 4.06 6.96
C SER A 63 -1.85 5.37 6.63
N ILE A 64 -2.03 5.85 5.41
CA ILE A 64 -1.47 7.08 4.89
C ILE A 64 -2.47 8.22 5.13
N PRO A 65 -2.09 9.29 5.84
CA PRO A 65 -2.92 10.48 5.99
C PRO A 65 -3.30 11.06 4.62
N ASP A 66 -4.60 11.26 4.39
CA ASP A 66 -5.14 11.79 3.13
C ASP A 66 -5.87 13.14 3.30
N GLY A 67 -6.09 13.57 4.53
CA GLY A 67 -6.79 14.83 4.85
C GLY A 67 -8.25 14.88 4.38
N LEU A 68 -8.86 13.73 4.05
CA LEU A 68 -10.24 13.66 3.59
C LEU A 68 -11.20 13.30 4.71
N SER A 69 -12.32 14.00 4.75
CA SER A 69 -13.47 13.61 5.56
C SER A 69 -14.42 12.72 4.76
N LYS A 70 -15.26 11.92 5.44
CA LYS A 70 -16.26 11.05 4.77
C LYS A 70 -17.23 11.83 3.86
N THR A 71 -17.43 13.12 4.10
CA THR A 71 -18.31 13.99 3.31
C THR A 71 -17.63 14.57 2.06
N ASN A 72 -16.31 14.39 1.91
CA ASN A 72 -15.55 14.95 0.79
C ASN A 72 -15.73 14.19 -0.52
N PHE A 73 -16.35 12.99 -0.50
CA PHE A 73 -16.62 12.20 -1.69
C PHE A 73 -18.11 12.23 -2.07
N SER A 74 -18.40 12.83 -3.21
CA SER A 74 -19.69 12.80 -3.90
C SER A 74 -19.47 12.66 -5.41
N PRO A 75 -20.48 12.19 -6.17
CA PRO A 75 -20.37 12.15 -7.63
C PRO A 75 -20.06 13.53 -8.25
N SER A 76 -20.50 14.62 -7.62
CA SER A 76 -20.33 15.99 -8.13
C SER A 76 -18.94 16.58 -7.86
N ASN A 77 -18.18 16.05 -6.89
CA ASN A 77 -16.84 16.54 -6.56
C ASN A 77 -15.75 15.47 -6.74
N PHE A 78 -16.09 14.34 -7.37
CA PHE A 78 -15.23 13.16 -7.49
C PHE A 78 -13.81 13.52 -7.93
N MET A 79 -13.65 14.23 -9.05
CA MET A 79 -12.32 14.61 -9.56
C MET A 79 -11.52 15.49 -8.60
N ALA A 80 -12.18 16.41 -7.88
CA ALA A 80 -11.52 17.24 -6.88
C ALA A 80 -11.07 16.39 -5.69
N ALA A 81 -11.92 15.45 -5.23
CA ALA A 81 -11.58 14.53 -4.16
C ALA A 81 -10.39 13.60 -4.52
N ILE A 82 -10.32 13.10 -5.77
CA ILE A 82 -9.16 12.36 -6.30
C ILE A 82 -7.90 13.22 -6.24
N SER A 83 -7.97 14.46 -6.72
CA SER A 83 -6.82 15.37 -6.73
C SER A 83 -6.32 15.65 -5.32
N THR A 84 -7.25 15.94 -4.38
CA THR A 84 -6.90 16.16 -2.98
C THR A 84 -6.31 14.91 -2.33
N LEU A 85 -6.87 13.73 -2.60
CA LEU A 85 -6.32 12.46 -2.11
C LEU A 85 -4.85 12.30 -2.56
N ASN A 86 -4.60 12.44 -3.86
CA ASN A 86 -3.27 12.24 -4.42
C ASN A 86 -2.26 13.24 -3.82
N SER A 87 -2.59 14.53 -3.82
CA SER A 87 -1.71 15.57 -3.28
C SER A 87 -1.43 15.40 -1.79
N ASN A 88 -2.44 15.03 -1.00
CA ASN A 88 -2.27 14.91 0.45
C ASN A 88 -1.54 13.62 0.85
N CYS A 89 -1.70 12.54 0.09
CA CYS A 89 -1.01 11.28 0.36
C CYS A 89 0.45 11.27 -0.07
N GLU A 90 0.87 12.17 -0.97
CA GLU A 90 2.20 12.16 -1.58
C GLU A 90 3.34 12.22 -0.55
N ALA A 91 3.43 13.33 0.20
CA ALA A 91 4.51 13.53 1.15
C ALA A 91 4.50 12.49 2.29
N PRO A 92 3.35 12.14 2.92
CA PRO A 92 3.32 11.09 3.92
C PRO A 92 3.72 9.72 3.39
N PHE A 93 3.34 9.40 2.14
CA PHE A 93 3.75 8.15 1.51
C PHE A 93 5.25 8.13 1.20
N GLN A 94 5.81 9.21 0.67
CA GLN A 94 7.25 9.34 0.42
C GLN A 94 8.05 9.16 1.72
N GLN A 95 7.64 9.84 2.80
CA GLN A 95 8.27 9.69 4.12
C GLN A 95 8.23 8.25 4.62
N TYR A 96 7.07 7.58 4.51
CA TYR A 96 6.94 6.18 4.88
C TYR A 96 7.89 5.27 4.06
N MET A 97 8.00 5.50 2.76
CA MET A 97 8.88 4.74 1.89
C MET A 97 10.36 4.96 2.25
N GLU A 98 10.78 6.20 2.49
CA GLU A 98 12.15 6.52 2.93
C GLU A 98 12.50 5.85 4.25
N GLU A 99 11.61 5.91 5.24
CA GLU A 99 11.80 5.25 6.55
C GLU A 99 11.90 3.73 6.39
N MET A 100 11.04 3.14 5.57
CA MET A 100 11.06 1.71 5.31
C MET A 100 12.33 1.26 4.57
N MET A 101 12.84 2.08 3.64
CA MET A 101 14.07 1.77 2.89
C MET A 101 15.35 1.92 3.72
N LYS A 102 15.33 2.75 4.78
CA LYS A 102 16.45 2.87 5.74
C LYS A 102 16.64 1.61 6.61
N VAL A 103 15.67 0.69 6.62
CA VAL A 103 15.79 -0.57 7.34
C VAL A 103 16.79 -1.47 6.60
N GLU A 104 18.06 -1.39 6.99
CA GLU A 104 19.15 -2.25 6.50
C GLU A 104 19.09 -3.65 7.13
N ASP A 105 17.96 -4.37 6.97
CA ASP A 105 17.95 -5.82 7.21
C ASP A 105 18.19 -6.56 5.88
N PRO A 106 19.30 -7.30 5.74
CA PRO A 106 19.60 -8.10 4.55
C PRO A 106 18.51 -9.12 4.20
N HIS A 107 17.65 -9.48 5.15
CA HIS A 107 16.54 -10.41 5.01
C HIS A 107 15.18 -9.71 4.83
N ASP A 108 15.15 -8.40 4.62
CA ASP A 108 13.92 -7.62 4.53
C ASP A 108 13.99 -6.55 3.44
N ARG A 109 14.50 -6.95 2.27
CA ARG A 109 14.64 -6.03 1.14
C ARG A 109 13.26 -5.76 0.54
N VAL A 110 12.94 -4.49 0.33
CA VAL A 110 11.76 -4.08 -0.45
C VAL A 110 12.06 -4.36 -1.92
N VAL A 111 11.29 -5.25 -2.55
CA VAL A 111 11.61 -5.75 -3.90
C VAL A 111 10.73 -5.12 -4.98
N LEU A 112 9.47 -4.77 -4.67
CA LEU A 112 8.54 -4.27 -5.68
C LEU A 112 7.39 -3.48 -5.04
N ILE A 113 7.06 -2.34 -5.66
CA ILE A 113 5.91 -1.50 -5.34
C ILE A 113 4.88 -1.70 -6.45
N ILE A 114 3.67 -2.17 -6.09
CA ILE A 114 2.56 -2.31 -7.04
C ILE A 114 1.53 -1.23 -6.72
N VAL A 115 1.28 -0.36 -7.69
CA VAL A 115 0.33 0.76 -7.57
C VAL A 115 -0.81 0.54 -8.56
N ILE A 116 -2.05 0.49 -8.07
CA ILE A 116 -3.24 0.50 -8.94
C ILE A 116 -3.81 1.91 -8.95
N PHE A 117 -3.23 2.73 -9.84
CA PHE A 117 -3.63 4.10 -10.17
C PHE A 117 -3.39 5.15 -9.07
N LEU A 118 -2.18 5.70 -9.06
CA LEU A 118 -1.90 7.03 -8.53
C LEU A 118 -1.30 7.84 -9.68
N PHE A 119 -1.86 9.01 -9.98
CA PHE A 119 -1.22 9.99 -10.86
C PHE A 119 -0.14 10.71 -10.05
N PHE A 120 0.95 10.01 -9.75
CA PHE A 120 2.19 10.64 -9.32
C PHE A 120 3.11 10.71 -10.54
N PRO A 121 3.12 11.81 -11.30
CA PRO A 121 4.07 11.96 -12.40
C PRO A 121 5.53 11.86 -11.93
N ASP A 122 5.81 12.14 -10.64
CA ASP A 122 7.18 12.34 -10.14
C ASP A 122 7.74 11.21 -9.23
N ILE A 123 6.94 10.24 -8.78
CA ILE A 123 7.41 9.17 -7.86
C ILE A 123 8.21 8.04 -8.56
N PHE A 124 8.30 8.06 -9.90
CA PHE A 124 9.01 7.00 -10.65
C PHE A 124 10.52 7.22 -10.80
N TYR A 125 11.09 8.31 -10.30
CA TYR A 125 12.53 8.56 -10.32
C TYR A 125 13.17 8.28 -8.96
N PHE A 126 13.17 7.02 -8.52
CA PHE A 126 14.23 6.54 -7.65
C PHE A 126 15.30 5.93 -8.56
N GLU A 127 16.16 6.78 -9.13
CA GLU A 127 17.43 6.30 -9.66
C GLU A 127 18.26 5.77 -8.48
N GLN A 128 18.74 4.54 -8.61
CA GLN A 128 19.91 4.10 -7.87
C GLN A 128 21.08 4.98 -8.32
N GLU A 129 21.56 5.87 -7.45
CA GLU A 129 22.98 6.24 -7.44
C GLU A 129 23.78 5.24 -6.60
#